data_AF-A0A4Q3JKV2-F1
#
_entry.id   AF-A0A4Q3JKV2-F1
#
_cell.length_a   1.000
_cell.length_b   1.000
_cell.length_c   1.000
_cell.angle_alpha   90.00
_cell.angle_beta   90.00
_cell.angle_gamma   90.00
#
_symmetry.space_group_name_H-M   'P 1'
#
loop_
_entity.id
_entity.type
_entity.pdbx_description
1 polymer ?
#
loop_
_entity_poly.entity_id
_entity_poly.type
_entity_poly.pdbx_seq_one_letter_code
_entity_poly.pdbx_strand_id
1 'polypeptide(L)'
;MRRLRLCLAALSTAALTLLAASPASAQLGGGFGWNPQTGGYGAPVGPQPYPGPTSVPNSSGGQSSDLEIGTLYGASAAYGVGVGIWFDAEVGVKDPALAFIAPAVLGVGGPVGVYFLDQPHMRRGVPGAISAGLSLGAMEGANIWLFQFTRASSADAWGGRGLARSMVLGATVGGAGGAVLGFLQEPSPKLSLFVGSGGAWGSLIGSM
;
A
#
# COMPACT_ATOMS: atom_id res chain seq x y z
N MET A 1 2.92 21.34 30.93
CA MET A 1 3.83 20.21 30.59
C MET A 1 3.18 18.80 30.63
N ARG A 2 1.94 18.61 31.09
CA ARG A 2 1.28 17.28 31.09
C ARG A 2 0.76 16.80 29.71
N ARG A 3 0.55 17.70 28.75
CA ARG A 3 0.02 17.35 27.40
C ARG A 3 1.05 16.75 26.45
N LEU A 4 2.36 16.93 26.72
CA LEU A 4 3.43 16.38 25.86
C LEU A 4 3.67 14.88 26.09
N ARG A 5 3.29 14.34 27.26
CA ARG A 5 3.52 12.92 27.62
C ARG A 5 2.47 11.97 27.03
N LEU A 6 1.28 12.47 26.64
CA LEU A 6 0.23 11.65 26.04
C LEU A 6 0.44 11.44 24.52
N CYS A 7 1.05 12.40 23.82
CA CYS A 7 1.36 12.24 22.40
C CYS A 7 2.50 11.25 22.15
N LEU A 8 3.49 11.15 23.05
CA LEU A 8 4.54 10.14 22.92
C LEU A 8 4.04 8.71 23.19
N ALA A 9 3.05 8.53 24.08
CA ALA A 9 2.51 7.20 24.39
C ALA A 9 1.71 6.62 23.21
N ALA A 10 0.95 7.43 22.48
CA ALA A 10 0.19 6.99 21.31
C ALA A 10 1.07 6.65 20.09
N LEU A 11 2.19 7.36 19.90
CA LEU A 11 3.19 6.99 18.89
C LEU A 11 3.95 5.69 19.23
N SER A 12 4.01 5.33 20.51
CA SER A 12 4.75 4.15 20.98
C SER A 12 3.97 2.85 20.78
N THR A 13 2.63 2.87 20.87
CA THR A 13 1.81 1.65 20.78
C THR A 13 1.54 1.18 19.36
N ALA A 14 1.52 2.09 18.37
CA ALA A 14 1.36 1.72 16.97
C ALA A 14 2.64 1.10 16.37
N ALA A 15 3.81 1.46 16.91
CA ALA A 15 5.09 0.88 16.49
C ALA A 15 5.33 -0.52 17.09
N LEU A 16 4.74 -0.83 18.25
CA LEU A 16 5.00 -2.08 18.97
C LEU A 16 4.13 -3.27 18.51
N THR A 17 3.00 -3.04 17.84
CA THR A 17 2.17 -4.12 17.28
C THR A 17 2.67 -4.65 15.93
N LEU A 18 3.63 -3.97 15.29
CA LEU A 18 4.24 -4.41 14.03
C LEU A 18 5.49 -5.30 14.22
N LEU A 19 6.03 -5.43 15.43
CA LEU A 19 7.17 -6.33 15.69
C LEU A 19 6.76 -7.79 15.97
N ALA A 20 5.45 -8.10 16.04
CA ALA A 20 4.95 -9.43 16.37
C ALA A 20 4.23 -10.15 15.20
N ALA A 21 4.42 -9.68 13.96
CA ALA A 21 4.03 -10.46 12.79
C ALA A 21 5.02 -11.61 12.60
N SER A 22 4.80 -12.71 13.33
CA SER A 22 5.34 -14.03 13.00
C SER A 22 5.15 -14.29 11.50
N PRO A 23 6.06 -15.00 10.81
CA PRO A 23 5.87 -15.36 9.42
C PRO A 23 4.66 -16.31 9.34
N ALA A 24 3.49 -15.75 9.07
CA ALA A 24 2.34 -16.52 8.67
C ALA A 24 2.65 -17.05 7.27
N SER A 25 3.23 -18.24 7.21
CA SER A 25 3.24 -19.06 6.01
C SER A 25 1.79 -19.42 5.68
N ALA A 26 1.11 -18.51 4.97
CA ALA A 26 -0.18 -18.77 4.36
C ALA A 26 0.02 -19.82 3.27
N GLN A 27 0.03 -21.08 3.69
CA GLN A 27 -0.15 -22.24 2.86
C GLN A 27 -1.65 -22.28 2.48
N LEU A 28 -2.00 -21.65 1.37
CA LEU A 28 -3.36 -21.67 0.82
C LEU A 28 -3.32 -22.18 -0.62
N GLY A 29 -3.92 -23.35 -0.81
CA GLY A 29 -4.63 -23.71 -2.05
C GLY A 29 -3.88 -24.62 -3.02
N GLY A 30 -4.09 -25.93 -2.85
CA GLY A 30 -3.85 -26.91 -3.91
C GLY A 30 -4.75 -26.61 -5.11
N GLY A 31 -4.13 -26.42 -6.28
CA GLY A 31 -4.83 -26.33 -7.55
C GLY A 31 -5.18 -27.72 -8.06
N PHE A 32 -6.47 -28.04 -8.12
CA PHE A 32 -7.01 -29.16 -8.89
C PHE A 32 -6.78 -28.89 -10.39
N GLY A 33 -5.74 -29.51 -10.96
CA GLY A 33 -5.48 -29.51 -12.39
C GLY A 33 -6.33 -30.59 -13.08
N TRP A 34 -7.38 -30.19 -13.80
CA TRP A 34 -7.96 -31.02 -14.85
C TRP A 34 -7.09 -30.89 -16.10
N ASN A 35 -6.26 -31.89 -16.38
CA ASN A 35 -5.55 -32.03 -17.64
C ASN A 35 -6.24 -33.11 -18.49
N PRO A 36 -6.97 -32.77 -19.58
CA PRO A 36 -7.48 -33.77 -20.49
C PRO A 36 -6.40 -34.09 -21.53
N GLN A 37 -5.41 -34.90 -21.15
CA GLN A 37 -4.49 -35.49 -22.12
C GLN A 37 -4.91 -36.93 -22.42
N THR A 38 -5.55 -37.06 -23.57
CA THR A 38 -5.89 -38.27 -24.30
C THR A 38 -4.65 -39.11 -24.63
N GLY A 39 -4.71 -40.41 -24.35
CA GLY A 39 -4.04 -41.47 -25.12
C GLY A 39 -2.83 -42.16 -24.48
N GLY A 40 -2.92 -43.49 -24.36
CA GLY A 40 -1.74 -44.37 -24.24
C GLY A 40 -1.86 -45.50 -23.22
N TYR A 41 -2.37 -46.65 -23.65
CA TYR A 41 -2.31 -47.92 -22.90
C TYR A 41 -0.86 -48.43 -22.80
N GLY A 42 -0.42 -48.80 -21.59
CA GLY A 42 0.61 -49.82 -21.35
C GLY A 42 2.01 -49.34 -20.96
N ALA A 43 2.32 -49.32 -19.66
CA ALA A 43 3.68 -49.54 -19.14
C ALA A 43 3.64 -49.94 -17.64
N PRO A 44 4.49 -50.89 -17.18
CA PRO A 44 4.51 -51.36 -15.80
C PRO A 44 5.03 -50.31 -14.82
N VAL A 45 4.34 -50.20 -13.69
CA VAL A 45 4.51 -49.18 -12.64
C VAL A 45 5.78 -49.47 -11.83
N GLY A 46 6.86 -48.76 -12.12
CA GLY A 46 8.02 -48.65 -11.22
C GLY A 46 7.72 -47.72 -10.04
N PRO A 47 8.44 -47.84 -8.91
CA PRO A 47 8.23 -46.98 -7.75
C PRO A 47 8.44 -45.51 -8.14
N GLN A 48 7.36 -44.74 -8.04
CA GLN A 48 7.33 -43.31 -8.35
C GLN A 48 8.28 -42.56 -7.42
N PRO A 49 9.28 -41.82 -7.94
CA PRO A 49 10.06 -40.89 -7.14
C PRO A 49 9.11 -39.84 -6.54
N TYR A 50 9.22 -39.64 -5.24
CA TYR A 50 8.53 -38.55 -4.55
C TYR A 50 8.78 -37.24 -5.33
N PRO A 51 7.75 -36.47 -5.70
CA PRO A 51 7.96 -35.17 -6.32
C PRO A 51 8.74 -34.32 -5.34
N GLY A 52 10.00 -34.01 -5.68
CA GLY A 52 10.77 -33.02 -4.95
C GLY A 52 9.98 -31.71 -4.91
N PRO A 53 10.14 -30.88 -3.88
CA PRO A 53 9.48 -29.58 -3.81
C PRO A 53 9.77 -28.83 -5.10
N THR A 54 8.71 -28.58 -5.88
CA THR A 54 8.78 -27.70 -7.05
C THR A 54 9.29 -26.37 -6.55
N SER A 55 10.52 -26.04 -6.92
CA SER A 55 11.08 -24.71 -6.77
C SER A 55 10.16 -23.75 -7.52
N VAL A 56 9.28 -23.08 -6.77
CA VAL A 56 8.63 -21.86 -7.26
C VAL A 56 9.74 -20.97 -7.81
N PRO A 57 9.63 -20.44 -9.04
CA PRO A 57 10.64 -19.55 -9.59
C PRO A 57 10.86 -18.41 -8.61
N ASN A 58 11.96 -18.47 -7.87
CA ASN A 58 12.45 -17.34 -7.13
C ASN A 58 12.95 -16.41 -8.22
N SER A 59 12.18 -15.37 -8.56
CA SER A 59 12.58 -14.38 -9.56
C SER A 59 13.79 -13.62 -9.02
N SER A 60 14.96 -14.24 -9.16
CA SER A 60 16.28 -13.79 -8.72
C SER A 60 16.83 -12.62 -9.55
N GLY A 61 15.94 -11.85 -10.20
CA GLY A 61 16.30 -10.57 -10.78
C GLY A 61 16.29 -9.50 -9.70
N GLY A 62 17.38 -8.73 -9.56
CA GLY A 62 17.45 -7.60 -8.64
C GLY A 62 16.48 -6.45 -8.95
N GLN A 63 15.70 -6.58 -10.02
CA GLN A 63 14.73 -5.59 -10.50
C GLN A 63 13.31 -5.94 -10.04
N SER A 64 12.49 -4.92 -9.88
CA SER A 64 11.07 -5.07 -9.56
C SER A 64 10.31 -5.81 -10.66
N SER A 65 9.30 -6.56 -10.25
CA SER A 65 8.34 -7.19 -11.16
C SER A 65 7.35 -6.18 -11.74
N ASP A 66 6.81 -6.46 -12.93
CA ASP A 66 5.80 -5.63 -13.60
C ASP A 66 4.57 -5.34 -12.71
N LEU A 67 4.21 -6.30 -11.84
CA LEU A 67 3.12 -6.14 -10.88
C LEU A 67 3.46 -5.16 -9.75
N GLU A 68 4.71 -5.17 -9.26
CA GLU A 68 5.14 -4.21 -8.23
C GLU A 68 5.14 -2.80 -8.77
N ILE A 69 5.73 -2.60 -9.96
CA ILE A 69 5.78 -1.28 -10.56
C ILE A 69 4.36 -0.84 -10.95
N GLY A 70 3.54 -1.72 -11.53
CA GLY A 70 2.14 -1.43 -11.84
C GLY A 70 1.31 -1.03 -10.62
N THR A 71 1.55 -1.66 -9.46
CA THR A 71 0.92 -1.27 -8.20
C THR A 71 1.37 0.13 -7.76
N LEU A 72 2.66 0.45 -7.89
CA LEU A 72 3.16 1.79 -7.60
C LEU A 72 2.58 2.83 -8.56
N TYR A 73 2.41 2.52 -9.85
CA TYR A 73 1.73 3.39 -10.81
C TYR A 73 0.29 3.70 -10.38
N GLY A 74 -0.49 2.68 -10.02
CA GLY A 74 -1.84 2.87 -9.51
C GLY A 74 -1.88 3.70 -8.22
N ALA A 75 -1.01 3.38 -7.26
CA ALA A 75 -0.90 4.11 -6.00
C ALA A 75 -0.48 5.57 -6.22
N SER A 76 0.41 5.83 -7.17
CA SER A 76 0.87 7.19 -7.51
C SER A 76 -0.22 8.02 -8.18
N ALA A 77 -1.07 7.41 -9.01
CA ALA A 77 -2.22 8.10 -9.59
C ALA A 77 -3.22 8.50 -8.50
N ALA A 78 -3.54 7.57 -7.60
CA ALA A 78 -4.41 7.85 -6.46
C ALA A 78 -3.83 8.92 -5.53
N TYR A 79 -2.52 8.86 -5.25
CA TYR A 79 -1.81 9.88 -4.48
C TYR A 79 -1.87 11.25 -5.18
N GLY A 80 -1.61 11.30 -6.48
CA GLY A 80 -1.68 12.52 -7.29
C GLY A 80 -3.07 13.15 -7.27
N VAL A 81 -4.13 12.34 -7.43
CA VAL A 81 -5.52 12.78 -7.27
C VAL A 81 -5.74 13.35 -5.86
N GLY A 82 -5.28 12.66 -4.83
CA GLY A 82 -5.37 13.11 -3.44
C GLY A 82 -4.68 14.45 -3.19
N VAL A 83 -3.48 14.65 -3.73
CA VAL A 83 -2.75 15.93 -3.67
C VAL A 83 -3.54 17.03 -4.38
N GLY A 84 -4.17 16.74 -5.53
CA GLY A 84 -5.05 17.69 -6.22
C GLY A 84 -6.27 18.09 -5.40
N ILE A 85 -6.96 17.12 -4.79
CA ILE A 85 -8.10 17.39 -3.90
C ILE A 85 -7.67 18.25 -2.71
N TRP A 86 -6.51 17.94 -2.12
CA TRP A 86 -5.94 18.74 -1.03
C TRP A 86 -5.64 20.16 -1.50
N PHE A 87 -4.99 20.34 -2.64
CA PHE A 87 -4.66 21.64 -3.21
C PHE A 87 -5.91 22.50 -3.44
N ASP A 88 -6.94 21.93 -4.08
CA ASP A 88 -8.21 22.64 -4.30
C ASP A 88 -8.90 23.02 -2.99
N ALA A 89 -8.81 22.16 -1.97
CA ALA A 89 -9.32 22.45 -0.65
C ALA A 89 -8.57 23.61 0.05
N GLU A 90 -7.25 23.73 -0.14
CA GLU A 90 -6.45 24.83 0.40
C GLU A 90 -6.73 26.16 -0.31
N VAL A 91 -6.78 26.15 -1.65
CA VAL A 91 -7.05 27.35 -2.46
C VAL A 91 -8.52 27.79 -2.34
N GLY A 92 -9.41 26.89 -1.93
CA GLY A 92 -10.82 27.20 -1.70
C GLY A 92 -11.60 27.38 -2.99
N VAL A 93 -11.27 26.58 -4.01
CA VAL A 93 -11.97 26.59 -5.31
C VAL A 93 -13.43 26.18 -5.07
N LYS A 94 -14.37 27.08 -5.41
CA LYS A 94 -15.82 26.85 -5.26
C LYS A 94 -16.50 26.43 -6.56
N ASP A 95 -15.83 26.64 -7.68
CA ASP A 95 -16.35 26.25 -9.00
C ASP A 95 -16.11 24.74 -9.19
N PRO A 96 -17.18 23.93 -9.34
CA PRO A 96 -17.04 22.50 -9.51
C PRO A 96 -16.26 22.13 -10.78
N ALA A 97 -16.27 22.96 -11.83
CA ALA A 97 -15.52 22.67 -13.06
C ALA A 97 -14.00 22.79 -12.84
N LEU A 98 -13.58 23.78 -12.05
CA LEU A 98 -12.16 24.00 -11.74
C LEU A 98 -11.64 22.99 -10.72
N ALA A 99 -12.49 22.51 -9.80
CA ALA A 99 -12.16 21.54 -8.76
C ALA A 99 -11.78 20.14 -9.29
N PHE A 100 -11.88 19.88 -10.60
CA PHE A 100 -11.39 18.64 -11.20
C PHE A 100 -10.06 18.79 -11.92
N ILE A 101 -9.61 20.02 -12.17
CA ILE A 101 -8.39 20.27 -12.94
C ILE A 101 -7.17 19.81 -12.16
N ALA A 102 -7.02 20.23 -10.90
CA ALA A 102 -5.86 19.83 -10.10
C ALA A 102 -5.82 18.31 -9.85
N PRO A 103 -6.93 17.63 -9.44
CA PRO A 103 -6.95 16.18 -9.34
C PRO A 103 -6.62 15.45 -10.64
N ALA A 104 -7.12 15.92 -11.79
CA ALA A 104 -6.85 15.30 -13.08
C ALA A 104 -5.37 15.45 -13.49
N VAL A 105 -4.83 16.67 -13.41
CA VAL A 105 -3.45 16.96 -13.80
C VAL A 105 -2.46 16.26 -12.87
N LEU A 106 -2.66 16.34 -11.55
CA LEU A 106 -1.77 15.68 -10.59
C LEU A 106 -1.97 14.17 -10.56
N GLY A 107 -3.18 13.68 -10.83
CA GLY A 107 -3.48 12.26 -10.99
C GLY A 107 -2.72 11.62 -12.15
N VAL A 108 -2.52 12.34 -13.26
CA VAL A 108 -1.62 11.92 -14.35
C VAL A 108 -0.15 12.19 -13.99
N GLY A 109 0.12 13.28 -13.29
CA GLY A 109 1.47 13.65 -12.84
C GLY A 109 2.13 12.61 -11.92
N GLY A 110 1.35 11.92 -11.08
CA GLY A 110 1.84 10.85 -10.21
C GLY A 110 2.55 9.71 -10.99
N PRO A 111 1.85 9.03 -11.91
CA PRO A 111 2.42 8.04 -12.83
C PRO A 111 3.63 8.54 -13.59
N VAL A 112 3.60 9.78 -14.09
CA VAL A 112 4.74 10.38 -14.78
C VAL A 112 5.94 10.52 -13.85
N GLY A 113 5.73 10.88 -12.58
CA GLY A 113 6.77 10.89 -11.56
C GLY A 113 7.36 9.50 -11.32
N VAL A 114 6.52 8.46 -11.24
CA VAL A 114 6.98 7.07 -11.11
C VAL A 114 7.80 6.64 -12.31
N TYR A 115 7.39 7.01 -13.53
CA TYR A 115 8.17 6.73 -14.75
C TYR A 115 9.60 7.25 -14.67
N PHE A 116 9.78 8.49 -14.20
CA PHE A 116 11.12 9.06 -14.03
C PHE A 116 11.89 8.44 -12.86
N LEU A 117 11.20 8.04 -11.79
CA LEU A 117 11.81 7.36 -10.65
C LEU A 117 12.25 5.92 -10.99
N ASP A 118 11.65 5.30 -12.01
CA ASP A 118 11.94 3.93 -12.48
C ASP A 118 13.01 3.90 -13.58
N GLN A 119 13.76 5.00 -13.76
CA GLN A 119 14.84 5.14 -14.74
C GLN A 119 16.17 5.38 -14.01
N PRO A 120 17.03 4.36 -13.78
CA PRO A 120 16.92 2.95 -14.16
C PRO A 120 15.92 2.16 -13.31
N HIS A 121 15.50 0.97 -13.80
CA HIS A 121 14.47 0.15 -13.15
C HIS A 121 14.70 -0.02 -11.65
N MET A 122 13.64 0.19 -10.88
CA MET A 122 13.68 0.08 -9.43
C MET A 122 14.08 -1.32 -8.97
N ARG A 123 14.72 -1.36 -7.80
CA ARG A 123 15.07 -2.60 -7.13
C ARG A 123 13.81 -3.32 -6.68
N ARG A 124 13.87 -4.65 -6.66
CA ARG A 124 12.77 -5.50 -6.17
C ARG A 124 12.32 -5.10 -4.76
N GLY A 125 11.02 -5.16 -4.50
CA GLY A 125 10.42 -4.81 -3.20
C GLY A 125 10.23 -3.32 -2.97
N VAL A 126 11.04 -2.44 -3.60
CA VAL A 126 10.95 -0.98 -3.40
C VAL A 126 9.59 -0.42 -3.87
N PRO A 127 9.11 -0.69 -5.10
CA PRO A 127 7.83 -0.14 -5.54
C PRO A 127 6.65 -0.64 -4.69
N GLY A 128 6.69 -1.93 -4.31
CA GLY A 128 5.70 -2.52 -3.41
C GLY A 128 5.69 -1.86 -2.04
N ALA A 129 6.86 -1.62 -1.44
CA ALA A 129 6.98 -0.96 -0.14
C ALA A 129 6.50 0.51 -0.18
N ILE A 130 6.83 1.26 -1.23
CA ILE A 130 6.33 2.64 -1.42
C ILE A 130 4.80 2.64 -1.56
N SER A 131 4.25 1.76 -2.39
CA SER A 131 2.80 1.69 -2.62
C SER A 131 2.01 1.33 -1.34
N ALA A 132 2.54 0.38 -0.55
CA ALA A 132 2.00 0.03 0.75
C ALA A 132 2.11 1.20 1.74
N GLY A 133 3.26 1.86 1.78
CA GLY A 133 3.50 3.04 2.61
C GLY A 133 2.55 4.19 2.30
N LEU A 134 2.36 4.53 1.02
CA LEU A 134 1.40 5.54 0.57
C LEU A 134 -0.02 5.22 1.05
N SER A 135 -0.45 3.97 0.85
CA SER A 135 -1.78 3.51 1.25
C SER A 135 -1.96 3.58 2.76
N LEU A 136 -1.08 2.95 3.53
CA LEU A 136 -1.16 2.93 5.00
C LEU A 136 -1.08 4.33 5.60
N GLY A 137 -0.20 5.17 5.05
CA GLY A 137 -0.08 6.57 5.46
C GLY A 137 -1.37 7.35 5.22
N ALA A 138 -2.00 7.19 4.06
CA ALA A 138 -3.27 7.84 3.75
C ALA A 138 -4.37 7.41 4.74
N MET A 139 -4.42 6.12 5.06
CA MET A 139 -5.38 5.55 6.00
C MET A 139 -5.18 6.06 7.43
N GLU A 140 -3.94 6.14 7.89
CA GLU A 140 -3.64 6.71 9.20
C GLU A 140 -4.00 8.21 9.23
N GLY A 141 -3.74 8.94 8.15
CA GLY A 141 -4.20 10.31 7.98
C GLY A 141 -5.72 10.44 8.10
N ALA A 142 -6.47 9.51 7.48
CA ALA A 142 -7.92 9.45 7.58
C ALA A 142 -8.39 9.15 9.01
N ASN A 143 -7.74 8.22 9.71
CA ASN A 143 -8.03 7.89 11.11
C ASN A 143 -7.79 9.09 12.04
N ILE A 144 -6.69 9.84 11.85
CA ILE A 144 -6.41 11.07 12.60
C ILE A 144 -7.51 12.10 12.39
N TRP A 145 -7.93 12.30 11.13
CA TRP A 145 -9.04 13.19 10.82
C TRP A 145 -10.34 12.71 11.48
N LEU A 146 -10.66 11.42 11.39
CA LEU A 146 -11.88 10.85 11.93
C LEU A 146 -11.93 10.99 13.46
N PHE A 147 -10.81 10.73 14.13
CA PHE A 147 -10.68 10.95 15.57
C PHE A 147 -10.92 12.42 15.92
N GLN A 148 -10.34 13.36 15.16
CA GLN A 148 -10.59 14.80 15.35
C GLN A 148 -12.04 15.18 15.08
N PHE A 149 -12.64 14.68 14.00
CA PHE A 149 -14.01 15.01 13.59
C PHE A 149 -15.04 14.52 14.63
N THR A 150 -14.81 13.36 15.25
CA THR A 150 -15.74 12.76 16.22
C THR A 150 -15.53 13.23 17.66
N ARG A 151 -14.32 13.67 18.02
CA ARG A 151 -13.98 14.09 19.40
C ARG A 151 -14.02 15.59 19.61
N ALA A 152 -13.80 16.39 18.56
CA ALA A 152 -13.80 17.84 18.67
C ALA A 152 -15.22 18.40 18.79
N SER A 153 -15.31 19.61 19.34
CA SER A 153 -16.55 20.39 19.27
C SER A 153 -16.87 20.73 17.80
N SER A 154 -18.12 21.00 17.46
CA SER A 154 -18.50 21.37 16.09
C SER A 154 -17.78 22.63 15.57
N ALA A 155 -17.37 23.53 16.48
CA ALA A 155 -16.60 24.72 16.13
C ALA A 155 -15.12 24.42 15.80
N ASP A 156 -14.58 23.31 16.33
CA ASP A 156 -13.17 22.91 16.17
C ASP A 156 -12.96 21.70 15.25
N ALA A 157 -14.05 21.03 14.85
CA ALA A 157 -14.01 19.83 14.04
C ALA A 157 -13.40 20.10 12.67
N TRP A 158 -12.51 19.21 12.25
CA TRP A 158 -11.86 19.31 10.95
C TRP A 158 -12.85 18.97 9.84
N GLY A 159 -13.15 19.93 8.95
CA GLY A 159 -13.94 19.67 7.74
C GLY A 159 -13.17 18.89 6.67
N GLY A 160 -13.72 18.82 5.46
CA GLY A 160 -13.12 18.08 4.33
C GLY A 160 -11.69 18.52 3.97
N ARG A 161 -11.35 19.81 4.17
CA ARG A 161 -9.97 20.30 4.04
C ARG A 161 -9.00 19.58 4.99
N GLY A 162 -9.43 19.34 6.23
CA GLY A 162 -8.63 18.63 7.22
C GLY A 162 -8.43 17.17 6.86
N LEU A 163 -9.45 16.51 6.31
CA LEU A 163 -9.36 15.13 5.80
C LEU A 163 -8.35 15.03 4.65
N ALA A 164 -8.50 15.87 3.63
CA ALA A 164 -7.63 15.85 2.47
C ALA A 164 -6.17 16.12 2.87
N ARG A 165 -5.95 17.11 3.76
CA ARG A 165 -4.62 17.43 4.29
C ARG A 165 -4.02 16.28 5.08
N SER A 166 -4.76 15.68 6.02
CA SER A 166 -4.24 14.59 6.84
C SER A 166 -3.94 13.35 6.02
N MET A 167 -4.80 13.00 5.07
CA MET A 167 -4.56 11.89 4.13
C MET A 167 -3.31 12.11 3.29
N VAL A 168 -3.14 13.28 2.67
CA VAL A 168 -1.95 13.54 1.82
C VAL A 168 -0.67 13.56 2.64
N LEU A 169 -0.67 14.21 3.80
CA LEU A 169 0.51 14.24 4.67
C LEU A 169 0.85 12.83 5.19
N GLY A 170 -0.17 12.08 5.63
CA GLY A 170 -0.02 10.70 6.05
C GLY A 170 0.54 9.84 4.93
N ALA A 171 -0.03 9.92 3.73
CA ALA A 171 0.44 9.20 2.55
C ALA A 171 1.89 9.56 2.22
N THR A 172 2.26 10.85 2.27
CA THR A 172 3.63 11.31 2.01
C THR A 172 4.62 10.69 2.99
N VAL A 173 4.32 10.77 4.29
CA VAL A 173 5.17 10.19 5.35
C VAL A 173 5.25 8.68 5.21
N GLY A 174 4.11 8.02 4.96
CA GLY A 174 4.04 6.58 4.77
C GLY A 174 4.80 6.12 3.53
N GLY A 175 4.66 6.81 2.39
CA GLY A 175 5.38 6.53 1.15
C GLY A 175 6.89 6.70 1.29
N ALA A 176 7.33 7.77 1.98
CA ALA A 176 8.74 7.97 2.31
C ALA A 176 9.26 6.88 3.25
N GLY A 177 8.50 6.50 4.28
CA GLY A 177 8.82 5.38 5.16
C GLY A 177 8.90 4.05 4.40
N GLY A 178 7.98 3.82 3.47
CA GLY A 178 7.97 2.66 2.58
C GLY A 178 9.19 2.62 1.66
N ALA A 179 9.61 3.77 1.11
CA ALA A 179 10.84 3.87 0.32
C ALA A 179 12.06 3.48 1.16
N VAL A 180 12.21 4.07 2.36
CA VAL A 180 13.32 3.77 3.29
C VAL A 180 13.35 2.29 3.64
N LEU A 181 12.22 1.70 4.02
CA LEU A 181 12.12 0.27 4.32
C LEU A 181 12.40 -0.60 3.09
N GLY A 182 11.93 -0.19 1.91
CA GLY A 182 12.20 -0.87 0.65
C GLY A 182 13.70 -0.95 0.35
N PHE A 183 14.43 0.15 0.58
CA PHE A 183 15.89 0.17 0.37
C PHE A 183 16.67 -0.62 1.43
N LEU A 184 16.17 -0.69 2.67
CA LEU A 184 16.85 -1.36 3.78
C LEU A 184 16.58 -2.88 3.86
N GLN A 185 15.37 -3.32 3.47
CA GLN A 185 14.89 -4.68 3.79
C GLN A 185 14.51 -5.50 2.56
N GLU A 186 14.43 -4.92 1.36
CA GLU A 186 14.02 -5.61 0.12
C GLU A 186 12.82 -6.56 0.32
N PRO A 187 11.70 -6.07 0.92
CA PRO A 187 10.60 -6.92 1.33
C PRO A 187 9.98 -7.64 0.12
N SER A 188 9.52 -8.88 0.33
CA SER A 188 8.95 -9.63 -0.77
C SER A 188 7.64 -8.96 -1.28
N PRO A 189 7.45 -8.78 -2.60
CA PRO A 189 6.28 -8.13 -3.20
C PRO A 189 4.92 -8.60 -2.67
N LYS A 190 4.80 -9.91 -2.46
CA LYS A 190 3.55 -10.57 -2.09
C LYS A 190 3.10 -10.22 -0.69
N LEU A 191 4.04 -9.98 0.22
CA LEU A 191 3.75 -9.56 1.60
C LEU A 191 3.26 -8.11 1.64
N SER A 192 3.83 -7.21 0.83
CA SER A 192 3.42 -5.80 0.80
C SER A 192 1.98 -5.62 0.33
N LEU A 193 1.53 -6.39 -0.67
CA LEU A 193 0.13 -6.38 -1.14
C LEU A 193 -0.85 -6.93 -0.08
N PHE A 194 -0.47 -8.00 0.62
CA PHE A 194 -1.28 -8.57 1.69
C PHE A 194 -1.38 -7.63 2.91
N VAL A 195 -0.28 -6.97 3.29
CA VAL A 195 -0.28 -5.97 4.37
C VAL A 195 -1.10 -4.75 3.97
N GLY A 196 -0.99 -4.31 2.71
CA GLY A 196 -1.82 -3.23 2.17
C GLY A 196 -3.31 -3.54 2.24
N SER A 197 -3.73 -4.76 1.84
CA SER A 197 -5.14 -5.16 1.93
C SER A 197 -5.62 -5.33 3.38
N GLY A 198 -4.77 -5.85 4.26
CA GLY A 198 -5.07 -5.98 5.69
C GLY A 198 -5.27 -4.61 6.36
N GLY A 199 -4.42 -3.63 6.03
CA GLY A 199 -4.60 -2.25 6.48
C GLY A 199 -5.88 -1.63 5.92
N ALA A 200 -6.15 -1.84 4.63
CA ALA A 200 -7.36 -1.38 3.94
C ALA A 200 -8.64 -1.84 4.62
N TRP A 201 -8.81 -3.16 4.79
CA TRP A 201 -10.00 -3.75 5.40
C TRP A 201 -10.04 -3.53 6.92
N GLY A 202 -8.89 -3.58 7.59
CA GLY A 202 -8.80 -3.39 9.04
C GLY A 202 -9.25 -2.00 9.48
N SER A 203 -8.87 -0.95 8.74
CA SER A 203 -9.31 0.41 9.08
C SER A 203 -10.78 0.63 8.74
N LEU A 204 -11.28 0.05 7.65
CA LEU A 204 -12.70 0.10 7.29
C LEU A 204 -13.56 -0.54 8.39
N ILE A 205 -13.20 -1.73 8.86
CA ILE A 205 -13.96 -2.45 9.91
C ILE A 205 -13.77 -1.78 11.27
N GLY A 206 -12.56 -1.36 11.63
CA GLY A 206 -12.28 -0.72 12.91
C GLY A 206 -12.89 0.69 13.06
N SER A 207 -13.42 1.25 11.97
CA SER A 207 -14.10 2.55 11.96
C SER A 207 -15.62 2.47 12.19
N MET A 208 -16.21 1.27 12.27
CA MET A 208 -17.60 1.02 12.68
C MET A 208 -17.69 0.77 14.18
#